data_AF-A0A815WHZ0-F1
#
_entry.id   AF-A0A815WHZ0-F1
#
_cell.length_a   1.000
_cell.length_b   1.000
_cell.length_c   1.000
_cell.angle_alpha   90.00
_cell.angle_beta   90.00
_cell.angle_gamma   90.00
#
_symmetry.space_group_name_H-M   'P 1'
#
loop_
_entity.id
_entity.type
_entity.pdbx_description
1 polymer ?
#
loop_
_entity_poly.entity_id
_entity_poly.type
_entity_poly.pdbx_seq_one_letter_code
_entity_poly.pdbx_strand_id
1 'polypeptide(L)'
;MASTCLFLSTFDRCLSTSRNVHWRQFSSMSFAKRLLILIMLFLLISSVICLIVYNLYNGICTTTPGFGTIIVIVYGNVFISLIPHGGMFICSIVTWIHLRQMRNRVDTNSGINNLTILVQRTNRQLLILIFTQAFLAIILEVQRDISATYSLITSSVKKSVEQQQIEYFLLQLSIILYYIKFAMPFYVNCAFSTLFRKTFRTSMKSLISRCFHLCQNN
;
A
#
# COMPACT_ATOMS: atom_id res chain seq x y z
N MET A 1 4.27 6.13 -2.85
CA MET A 1 3.78 5.68 -4.16
C MET A 1 3.11 4.29 -4.09
N ALA A 2 3.81 3.23 -3.68
CA ALA A 2 3.22 1.87 -3.64
C ALA A 2 1.91 1.78 -2.84
N SER A 3 1.86 2.33 -1.62
CA SER A 3 0.64 2.34 -0.79
C SER A 3 -0.50 3.14 -1.43
N THR A 4 -0.21 4.22 -2.14
CA THR A 4 -1.21 5.03 -2.87
C THR A 4 -1.81 4.24 -4.03
N CYS A 5 -1.00 3.49 -4.78
CA CYS A 5 -1.49 2.63 -5.85
C CYS A 5 -2.34 1.48 -5.32
N LEU A 6 -1.94 0.88 -4.19
CA LEU A 6 -2.74 -0.13 -3.50
C LEU A 6 -4.07 0.47 -3.04
N PHE A 7 -4.05 1.64 -2.43
CA PHE A 7 -5.26 2.37 -2.05
C PHE A 7 -6.19 2.59 -3.25
N LEU A 8 -5.69 3.09 -4.37
CA LEU A 8 -6.50 3.26 -5.58
C LEU A 8 -7.09 1.95 -6.09
N SER A 9 -6.32 0.86 -6.07
CA SER A 9 -6.85 -0.46 -6.43
C SER A 9 -7.93 -0.95 -5.48
N THR A 10 -7.82 -0.69 -4.17
CA THR A 10 -8.88 -1.02 -3.20
C THR A 10 -10.11 -0.16 -3.38
N PHE A 11 -9.91 1.12 -3.66
CA PHE A 11 -10.98 2.08 -3.87
C PHE A 11 -11.78 1.74 -5.13
N ASP A 12 -11.10 1.44 -6.24
CA ASP A 12 -11.72 0.96 -7.47
C ASP A 12 -12.57 -0.31 -7.24
N ARG A 13 -12.06 -1.26 -6.45
CA ARG A 13 -12.84 -2.46 -6.08
C ARG A 13 -14.03 -2.17 -5.18
N CYS A 14 -13.88 -1.23 -4.26
CA CYS A 14 -14.99 -0.78 -3.42
C CYS A 14 -16.11 -0.16 -4.28
N LEU A 15 -15.74 0.64 -5.29
CA LEU A 15 -16.70 1.24 -6.22
C LEU A 15 -17.33 0.20 -7.15
N SER A 16 -16.55 -0.73 -7.70
CA SER A 16 -17.07 -1.75 -8.62
C SER A 16 -18.00 -2.77 -7.95
N THR A 17 -17.82 -3.01 -6.65
CA THR A 17 -18.71 -3.87 -5.84
C THR A 17 -19.94 -3.14 -5.29
N SER A 18 -20.02 -1.81 -5.44
CA SER A 18 -21.18 -1.04 -4.99
C SER A 18 -22.44 -1.39 -5.78
N ARG A 19 -23.59 -1.44 -5.08
CA ARG A 19 -24.90 -1.70 -5.69
C ARG A 19 -25.40 -0.53 -6.53
N ASN A 20 -24.99 0.68 -6.19
CA ASN A 20 -25.47 1.89 -6.86
C ASN A 20 -24.74 2.10 -8.18
N VAL A 21 -25.51 2.24 -9.27
CA VAL A 21 -24.99 2.41 -10.63
C VAL A 21 -24.12 3.67 -10.73
N HIS A 22 -24.46 4.75 -10.04
CA HIS A 22 -23.68 6.00 -10.05
C HIS A 22 -22.29 5.79 -9.45
N TRP A 23 -22.19 5.11 -8.31
CA TRP A 23 -20.88 4.79 -7.69
C TRP A 23 -20.04 3.87 -8.59
N ARG A 24 -20.68 2.93 -9.28
CA ARG A 24 -20.01 2.02 -10.21
C ARG A 24 -19.43 2.72 -11.44
N GLN A 25 -20.05 3.81 -11.91
CA GLN A 25 -19.56 4.59 -13.06
C GLN A 25 -18.17 5.21 -12.80
N PHE A 26 -17.84 5.49 -11.53
CA PHE A 26 -16.51 5.98 -11.14
C PHE A 26 -15.40 4.93 -11.32
N SER A 27 -15.73 3.63 -11.42
CA SER A 27 -14.76 2.57 -11.76
C SER A 27 -14.47 2.49 -13.27
N SER A 28 -14.93 3.46 -14.06
CA SER A 28 -14.60 3.52 -15.49
C SER A 28 -13.11 3.77 -15.71
N MET A 29 -12.54 3.11 -16.73
CA MET A 29 -11.13 3.23 -17.09
C MET A 29 -10.70 4.69 -17.36
N SER A 30 -11.61 5.51 -17.92
CA SER A 30 -11.38 6.93 -18.16
C SER A 30 -11.21 7.72 -16.86
N PHE A 31 -12.02 7.43 -15.84
CA PHE A 31 -11.90 8.07 -14.53
C PHE A 31 -10.64 7.60 -13.81
N ALA A 32 -10.36 6.29 -13.81
CA ALA A 32 -9.15 5.73 -13.21
C ALA A 32 -7.87 6.38 -13.77
N LYS A 33 -7.79 6.59 -15.09
CA LYS A 33 -6.67 7.29 -15.74
C LYS A 33 -6.54 8.75 -15.25
N ARG A 34 -7.65 9.50 -15.21
CA ARG A 34 -7.64 10.90 -14.74
C ARG A 34 -7.20 10.99 -13.29
N LEU A 35 -7.73 10.12 -12.42
CA LEU A 35 -7.38 10.06 -11.01
C LEU A 35 -5.90 9.70 -10.80
N LEU A 36 -5.39 8.75 -11.57
CA LEU A 36 -3.98 8.37 -11.54
C LEU A 36 -3.07 9.54 -11.93
N ILE A 37 -3.40 10.28 -13.00
CA ILE A 37 -2.64 11.47 -13.43
C ILE A 37 -2.64 12.53 -12.32
N LEU A 38 -3.79 12.83 -11.73
CA LEU A 38 -3.90 13.81 -10.64
C LEU A 38 -3.04 13.42 -9.43
N ILE A 39 -3.05 12.15 -9.05
CA ILE A 39 -2.25 11.65 -7.93
C ILE A 39 -0.76 11.67 -8.25
N MET A 40 -0.38 11.32 -9.49
CA MET A 40 1.02 11.42 -9.92
C MET A 40 1.52 12.86 -9.89
N LEU A 41 0.72 13.82 -10.36
CA LEU A 41 1.05 15.25 -10.28
C LEU A 41 1.15 15.73 -8.84
N PHE A 42 0.21 15.33 -7.98
CA PHE A 42 0.26 15.63 -6.55
C PHE A 42 1.53 15.10 -5.90
N LEU A 43 1.87 13.82 -6.12
CA LEU A 43 3.07 13.21 -5.59
C LEU A 43 4.34 13.91 -6.10
N LEU A 44 4.40 14.27 -7.39
CA LEU A 44 5.52 14.99 -7.97
C LEU A 44 5.73 16.35 -7.30
N ILE A 45 4.66 17.16 -7.21
CA ILE A 45 4.70 18.49 -6.57
C ILE A 45 5.16 18.35 -5.12
N SER A 46 4.60 17.39 -4.38
CA SER A 46 5.00 17.17 -3.00
C SER A 46 6.46 16.72 -2.87
N SER A 47 6.96 15.87 -3.78
CA SER A 47 8.38 15.49 -3.80
C SER A 47 9.30 16.71 -4.00
N VAL A 48 8.93 17.64 -4.88
CA VAL A 48 9.66 18.91 -5.08
C VAL A 48 9.63 19.76 -3.82
N ILE A 49 8.48 19.89 -3.16
CA ILE A 49 8.36 20.63 -1.88
C ILE A 49 9.24 20.00 -0.81
N CYS A 50 9.24 18.67 -0.68
CA CYS A 50 10.12 17.96 0.24
C CYS A 50 11.59 18.29 -0.06
N LEU A 51 12.03 18.22 -1.32
CA LEU A 51 13.41 18.54 -1.70
C LEU A 51 13.84 19.96 -1.29
N ILE A 52 12.93 20.94 -1.38
CA ILE A 52 13.21 22.33 -0.97
C ILE A 52 13.32 22.45 0.56
N VAL A 53 12.57 21.66 1.31
CA VAL A 53 12.53 21.71 2.79
C VAL A 53 13.74 21.02 3.43
N TYR A 54 14.29 20.00 2.78
CA TYR A 54 15.50 19.33 3.25
C TYR A 54 16.75 20.15 2.92
N ASN A 55 17.65 20.26 3.90
CA ASN A 55 18.92 20.94 3.75
C ASN A 55 20.06 20.08 4.29
N LEU A 56 21.28 20.33 3.82
CA LEU A 56 22.48 19.66 4.30
C LEU A 56 23.10 20.50 5.43
N TYR A 57 22.94 20.07 6.67
CA TYR A 57 23.55 20.73 7.83
C TYR A 57 24.61 19.82 8.43
N ASN A 58 25.86 20.28 8.47
CA ASN A 58 27.01 19.49 8.97
C ASN A 58 27.16 18.11 8.30
N GLY A 59 26.90 18.02 7.00
CA GLY A 59 26.99 16.77 6.24
C GLY A 59 25.83 15.79 6.49
N ILE A 60 24.84 16.17 7.30
CA ILE A 60 23.63 15.38 7.56
C ILE A 60 22.45 16.04 6.84
N CYS A 61 21.69 15.24 6.10
CA CYS A 61 20.44 15.69 5.50
C CYS A 61 19.37 15.80 6.60
N THR A 62 18.97 17.03 6.92
CA THR A 62 17.97 17.32 7.95
C THR A 62 16.91 18.26 7.41
N THR A 63 15.71 18.24 7.99
CA THR A 63 14.67 19.20 7.63
C THR A 63 15.02 20.57 8.20
N THR A 64 14.74 21.62 7.44
CA THR A 64 14.91 22.99 7.91
C THR A 64 14.05 23.20 9.17
N PRO A 65 14.64 23.63 10.31
CA PRO A 65 13.91 23.77 11.57
C PRO A 65 12.75 24.78 11.45
N GLY A 66 11.71 24.58 12.26
CA GLY A 66 10.49 25.39 12.23
C GLY A 66 9.44 24.84 11.27
N PHE A 67 8.95 25.67 10.35
CA PHE A 67 7.79 25.36 9.52
C PHE A 67 8.01 24.19 8.55
N GLY A 68 9.24 24.02 8.05
CA GLY A 68 9.59 22.92 7.14
C GLY A 68 9.36 21.55 7.78
N THR A 69 9.81 21.37 9.02
CA THR A 69 9.59 20.15 9.79
C THR A 69 8.10 19.83 9.97
N ILE A 70 7.26 20.84 10.26
CA ILE A 70 5.82 20.66 10.40
C ILE A 70 5.19 20.18 9.08
N ILE A 71 5.55 20.80 7.95
CA ILE A 71 5.05 20.38 6.64
C ILE A 71 5.39 18.92 6.37
N VAL A 72 6.64 18.51 6.58
CA VAL A 72 7.08 17.14 6.30
C VAL A 72 6.34 16.13 7.16
N ILE A 73 6.13 16.43 8.45
CA ILE A 73 5.39 15.55 9.37
C ILE A 73 3.93 15.44 8.95
N VAL A 74 3.25 16.57 8.75
CA VAL A 74 1.82 16.57 8.39
C VAL A 74 1.64 15.88 7.04
N TYR A 75 2.49 16.19 6.07
CA TYR A 75 2.45 15.56 4.75
C TYR A 75 2.69 14.05 4.81
N GLY A 76 3.77 13.62 5.46
CA GLY A 76 4.13 12.20 5.59
C GLY A 76 3.08 11.41 6.36
N ASN A 77 2.72 11.88 7.55
CA ASN A 77 1.82 11.13 8.43
C ASN A 77 0.38 11.17 7.93
N VAL A 78 -0.12 12.31 7.42
CA VAL A 78 -1.53 12.41 7.02
C VAL A 78 -1.74 11.92 5.59
N PHE A 79 -1.00 12.47 4.63
CA PHE A 79 -1.27 12.22 3.20
C PHE A 79 -0.64 10.94 2.67
N ILE A 80 0.55 10.57 3.18
CA ILE A 80 1.25 9.35 2.72
C ILE A 80 0.85 8.13 3.56
N SER A 81 0.66 8.29 4.87
CA SER A 81 0.36 7.19 5.79
C SER A 81 -1.14 7.08 6.10
N LEU A 82 -1.73 8.03 6.82
CA LEU A 82 -3.08 7.91 7.37
C LEU A 82 -4.18 7.76 6.30
N ILE A 83 -4.19 8.64 5.29
CA ILE A 83 -5.24 8.64 4.26
C ILE A 83 -5.22 7.34 3.44
N PRO A 84 -4.09 6.88 2.87
CA PRO A 84 -4.08 5.64 2.10
C PRO A 84 -4.41 4.41 2.94
N HIS A 85 -3.86 4.28 4.15
CA HIS A 85 -4.08 3.10 4.98
C HIS A 85 -5.48 3.08 5.60
N GLY A 86 -5.95 4.21 6.13
CA GLY A 86 -7.32 4.36 6.62
C GLY A 86 -8.33 4.15 5.50
N GLY A 87 -8.08 4.73 4.32
CA GLY A 87 -8.90 4.54 3.13
C GLY A 87 -8.95 3.08 2.67
N MET A 88 -7.80 2.39 2.62
CA MET A 88 -7.74 0.95 2.30
C MET A 88 -8.55 0.11 3.29
N PHE A 89 -8.43 0.40 4.58
CA PHE A 89 -9.15 -0.31 5.63
C PHE A 89 -10.67 -0.13 5.50
N ILE A 90 -11.13 1.11 5.35
CA ILE A 90 -12.54 1.43 5.13
C ILE A 90 -13.06 0.77 3.84
N CYS A 91 -12.35 0.90 2.72
CA CYS A 91 -12.74 0.30 1.45
C CYS A 91 -12.81 -1.23 1.55
N SER A 92 -11.90 -1.86 2.28
CA SER A 92 -11.90 -3.32 2.49
C SER A 92 -13.13 -3.77 3.30
N ILE A 93 -13.49 -3.03 4.36
CA ILE A 93 -14.69 -3.30 5.15
C ILE A 93 -15.96 -3.13 4.30
N VAL A 94 -16.08 -2.03 3.56
CA VAL A 94 -17.25 -1.78 2.69
C VAL A 94 -17.37 -2.87 1.63
N THR A 95 -16.26 -3.23 0.97
CA THR A 95 -16.23 -4.31 -0.02
C THR A 95 -16.67 -5.63 0.60
N TRP A 96 -16.21 -5.93 1.82
CA TRP A 96 -16.61 -7.14 2.55
C TRP A 96 -18.11 -7.18 2.83
N ILE A 97 -18.69 -6.06 3.27
CA ILE A 97 -20.13 -5.92 3.52
C ILE A 97 -20.92 -6.16 2.22
N HIS A 98 -20.52 -5.53 1.11
CA HIS A 98 -21.17 -5.71 -0.19
C HIS A 98 -21.11 -7.17 -0.67
N LEU A 99 -19.96 -7.83 -0.54
CA LEU A 99 -19.81 -9.23 -0.91
C LEU A 99 -20.69 -10.16 -0.05
N ARG A 100 -20.81 -9.88 1.25
CA ARG A 100 -21.70 -10.65 2.14
C ARG A 100 -23.17 -10.49 1.76
N GLN A 101 -23.59 -9.26 1.44
CA GLN A 101 -24.96 -8.99 0.98
C GLN A 101 -25.27 -9.64 -0.38
N MET A 102 -24.30 -9.67 -1.31
CA MET A 102 -24.45 -10.36 -2.58
C MET A 102 -24.65 -11.86 -2.40
N ARG A 103 -23.91 -12.49 -1.48
CA ARG A 103 -24.03 -13.93 -1.22
C ARG A 103 -25.44 -14.32 -0.76
N ASN A 104 -26.02 -13.57 0.18
CA ASN A 104 -27.34 -13.87 0.73
C ASN A 104 -28.46 -13.80 -0.32
N ARG A 105 -28.24 -13.16 -1.49
CA ARG A 105 -29.23 -13.07 -2.58
C ARG A 105 -29.10 -14.17 -3.62
N VAL A 106 -27.90 -14.74 -3.77
CA VAL A 106 -27.65 -15.77 -4.79
C VAL A 106 -28.16 -17.13 -4.33
N ASP A 107 -28.18 -17.40 -3.02
CA ASP A 107 -28.65 -18.67 -2.46
C ASP A 107 -30.15 -18.91 -2.62
N THR A 108 -30.95 -17.92 -3.04
CA THR A 108 -32.42 -18.03 -2.95
C THR A 108 -33.14 -18.42 -4.24
N ASN A 109 -32.58 -18.33 -5.46
CA ASN A 109 -33.47 -18.47 -6.64
C ASN A 109 -32.92 -18.87 -8.03
N SER A 110 -31.70 -19.32 -8.27
CA SER A 110 -31.28 -19.62 -9.66
C SER A 110 -30.15 -20.63 -9.78
N GLY A 111 -30.27 -21.55 -10.75
CA GLY A 111 -29.23 -22.51 -11.14
C GLY A 111 -27.87 -21.83 -11.27
N ILE A 112 -27.01 -22.07 -10.28
CA ILE A 112 -25.77 -21.32 -10.12
C ILE A 112 -24.76 -21.83 -11.15
N ASN A 113 -24.45 -21.00 -12.15
CA ASN A 113 -23.37 -21.29 -13.09
C ASN A 113 -22.04 -21.39 -12.32
N ASN A 114 -21.29 -22.49 -12.50
CA ASN A 114 -19.97 -22.71 -11.87
C ASN A 114 -19.00 -21.52 -12.01
N LEU A 115 -19.15 -20.72 -13.07
CA LEU A 115 -18.37 -19.51 -13.32
C LEU A 115 -18.57 -18.43 -12.25
N THR A 116 -19.80 -18.18 -11.77
CA THR A 116 -20.05 -17.13 -10.77
C THR A 116 -19.47 -17.50 -9.41
N ILE A 117 -19.53 -18.79 -9.04
CA ILE A 117 -18.89 -19.33 -7.84
C ILE A 117 -17.37 -19.13 -7.90
N LEU A 118 -16.75 -19.42 -9.05
CA LEU A 118 -15.31 -19.25 -9.24
C LEU A 118 -14.90 -17.78 -9.06
N VAL A 119 -15.60 -16.86 -9.74
CA VAL A 119 -15.35 -15.41 -9.64
C VAL A 119 -15.49 -14.91 -8.20
N GLN A 120 -16.53 -15.35 -7.48
CA GLN A 120 -16.71 -14.98 -6.07
C GLN A 120 -15.56 -15.49 -5.18
N ARG A 121 -15.11 -16.72 -5.38
CA ARG A 121 -13.97 -17.28 -4.62
C ARG A 121 -12.70 -16.50 -4.86
N THR A 122 -12.40 -16.15 -6.11
CA THR A 122 -11.24 -15.33 -6.46
C THR A 122 -11.33 -13.94 -5.83
N ASN A 123 -12.48 -13.28 -5.91
CA ASN A 123 -12.70 -11.96 -5.29
C ASN A 123 -12.51 -11.99 -3.78
N ARG A 124 -12.99 -13.04 -3.10
CA ARG A 124 -12.82 -13.23 -1.66
C ARG A 124 -11.35 -13.43 -1.29
N GLN A 125 -10.62 -14.30 -1.99
CA GLN A 125 -9.19 -14.52 -1.74
C GLN A 125 -8.39 -13.22 -1.91
N LEU A 126 -8.73 -12.48 -2.95
CA LEU A 126 -8.10 -11.22 -3.29
C LEU A 126 -8.39 -10.11 -2.26
N LEU A 127 -9.60 -10.08 -1.69
CA LEU A 127 -9.95 -9.18 -0.59
C LEU A 127 -9.17 -9.53 0.68
N ILE A 128 -9.15 -10.81 1.08
CA ILE A 128 -8.37 -11.27 2.25
C ILE A 128 -6.91 -10.86 2.10
N LEU A 129 -6.34 -11.09 0.92
CA LEU A 129 -4.97 -10.75 0.61
C LEU A 129 -4.69 -9.25 0.78
N ILE A 130 -5.55 -8.39 0.23
CA ILE A 130 -5.43 -6.93 0.40
C ILE A 130 -5.53 -6.53 1.85
N PHE A 131 -6.48 -7.09 2.59
CA PHE A 131 -6.67 -6.78 4.00
C PHE A 131 -5.43 -7.16 4.82
N THR A 132 -4.89 -8.35 4.58
CA THR A 132 -3.64 -8.80 5.20
C THR A 132 -2.48 -7.88 4.84
N GLN A 133 -2.37 -7.46 3.57
CA GLN A 133 -1.33 -6.52 3.14
C GLN A 133 -1.46 -5.16 3.81
N ALA A 134 -2.66 -4.60 3.87
CA ALA A 134 -2.91 -3.31 4.52
C ALA A 134 -2.61 -3.38 6.02
N PHE A 135 -3.04 -4.44 6.69
CA PHE A 135 -2.80 -4.65 8.12
C PHE A 135 -1.30 -4.74 8.45
N LEU A 136 -0.55 -5.57 7.72
CA LEU A 136 0.89 -5.70 7.91
C LEU A 136 1.64 -4.41 7.56
N ALA A 137 1.21 -3.69 6.51
CA ALA A 137 1.78 -2.40 6.15
C ALA A 137 1.63 -1.37 7.27
N ILE A 138 0.45 -1.30 7.90
CA ILE A 138 0.20 -0.42 9.05
C ILE A 138 1.14 -0.76 10.21
N ILE A 139 1.28 -2.04 10.58
CA ILE A 139 2.16 -2.47 11.67
C ILE A 139 3.61 -2.02 11.43
N LEU A 140 4.12 -2.25 10.22
CA LEU A 140 5.51 -1.91 9.86
C LEU A 140 5.74 -0.40 9.75
N GLU A 141 4.73 0.37 9.37
CA GLU A 141 4.84 1.83 9.19
C GLU A 141 4.67 2.60 10.50
N VAL A 142 3.72 2.21 11.34
CA VAL A 142 3.43 2.87 12.62
C VAL A 142 4.67 2.94 13.51
N GLN A 143 5.52 1.91 13.51
CA GLN A 143 6.76 1.92 14.30
C GLN A 143 7.68 3.08 13.91
N ARG A 144 7.87 3.30 12.60
CA ARG A 144 8.67 4.42 12.10
C ARG A 144 8.04 5.76 12.46
N ASP A 145 6.73 5.90 12.27
CA ASP A 145 6.02 7.17 12.51
C ASP A 145 6.07 7.54 14.00
N ILE A 146 5.93 6.56 14.90
CA ILE A 146 6.08 6.74 16.35
C ILE A 146 7.51 7.15 16.69
N SER A 147 8.54 6.43 16.22
CA SER A 147 9.94 6.77 16.51
C SER A 147 10.32 8.15 15.99
N ALA A 148 9.93 8.49 14.76
CA ALA A 148 10.20 9.80 14.18
C ALA A 148 9.50 10.92 14.96
N THR A 149 8.22 10.75 15.27
CA THR A 149 7.43 11.73 16.04
C THR A 149 8.01 11.90 17.44
N TYR A 150 8.42 10.82 18.10
CA TYR A 150 9.06 10.87 19.41
C TYR A 150 10.36 11.66 19.38
N SER A 151 11.28 11.36 18.46
CA SER A 151 12.55 12.08 18.31
C SER A 151 12.35 13.57 18.02
N LEU A 152 11.29 13.92 17.30
CA LEU A 152 10.92 15.30 17.01
C LEU A 152 10.39 16.04 18.24
N ILE A 153 9.42 15.46 18.96
CA ILE A 153 8.83 16.06 20.16
C ILE A 153 9.89 16.27 21.25
N THR A 154 10.82 15.33 21.38
CA THR A 154 11.87 15.35 22.41
C THR A 154 13.15 16.05 21.95
N SER A 155 13.16 16.69 20.78
CA SER A 155 14.37 17.33 20.21
C SER A 155 14.91 18.50 21.05
N SER A 156 14.07 19.17 21.83
CA SER A 156 14.46 20.26 22.73
C SER A 156 14.91 19.80 24.12
N VAL A 157 14.71 18.52 24.44
CA VAL A 157 15.03 17.96 25.76
C VAL A 157 16.49 17.50 25.77
N LYS A 158 17.25 17.87 26.81
CA LYS A 158 18.63 17.38 27.00
C LYS A 158 18.58 15.89 27.37
N LYS A 159 19.05 15.02 26.47
CA LYS A 159 19.07 13.57 26.65
C LYS A 159 20.42 13.08 27.13
N SER A 160 20.44 11.96 27.86
CA SER A 160 21.69 11.26 28.14
C SER A 160 22.25 10.61 26.87
N VAL A 161 23.56 10.31 26.86
CA VAL A 161 24.22 9.62 25.74
C VAL A 161 23.57 8.26 25.49
N GLU A 162 23.23 7.52 26.55
CA GLU A 162 22.56 6.22 26.46
C GLU A 162 21.18 6.33 25.83
N GLN A 163 20.37 7.33 26.23
CA GLN A 163 19.05 7.56 25.64
C GLN A 163 19.15 7.87 24.15
N GLN A 164 20.13 8.69 23.75
CA GLN A 164 20.35 9.03 22.36
C GLN A 164 20.75 7.80 21.52
N GLN A 165 21.55 6.89 22.08
CA GLN A 165 21.92 5.63 21.43
C GLN A 165 20.71 4.71 21.25
N ILE A 166 19.84 4.59 22.26
CA ILE A 166 18.61 3.78 22.17
C ILE A 166 17.67 4.34 21.11
N GLU A 167 17.47 5.66 21.08
CA GLU A 167 16.63 6.30 20.06
C GLU A 167 17.16 6.08 18.65
N TYR A 168 18.49 6.22 18.46
CA TYR A 168 19.10 5.98 17.16
C TYR A 168 18.92 4.52 16.72
N PHE A 169 19.11 3.56 17.64
CA PHE A 169 18.87 2.15 17.37
C PHE A 169 17.42 1.87 16.97
N LEU A 170 16.44 2.39 17.73
CA LEU A 170 15.01 2.23 17.43
C LEU A 170 14.64 2.86 16.08
N LEU A 171 15.21 4.03 15.76
CA LEU A 171 14.99 4.69 14.47
C LEU A 171 15.54 3.84 13.32
N GLN A 172 16.76 3.32 13.44
CA GLN A 172 17.37 2.47 12.40
C GLN A 172 16.59 1.15 12.21
N LEU A 173 16.20 0.51 13.31
CA LEU A 173 15.36 -0.68 13.25
C LEU A 173 14.02 -0.39 12.55
N SER A 174 13.36 0.71 12.89
CA SER A 174 12.11 1.12 12.26
C SER A 174 12.28 1.43 10.77
N ILE A 175 13.42 2.00 10.36
CA ILE A 175 13.75 2.23 8.95
C ILE A 175 13.88 0.91 8.19
N ILE A 176 14.57 -0.09 8.77
CA ILE A 176 14.70 -1.42 8.17
C ILE A 176 13.33 -2.08 7.98
N LEU A 177 12.48 -2.04 9.02
CA LEU A 177 11.12 -2.60 8.98
C LEU A 177 10.25 -1.86 7.95
N TYR A 178 10.40 -0.54 7.85
CA TYR A 178 9.76 0.25 6.80
C TYR A 178 10.19 -0.18 5.40
N TYR A 179 11.47 -0.52 5.17
CA TYR A 179 11.92 -0.99 3.86
C TYR A 179 11.43 -2.41 3.53
N ILE A 180 11.34 -3.30 4.52
CA ILE A 180 10.77 -4.65 4.36
C ILE A 180 9.32 -4.57 3.83
N LYS A 181 8.57 -3.53 4.22
CA LYS A 181 7.22 -3.25 3.70
C LYS A 181 7.14 -3.26 2.18
N PHE A 182 8.18 -2.83 1.45
CA PHE A 182 8.16 -2.81 -0.02
C PHE A 182 8.26 -4.20 -0.65
N ALA A 183 8.95 -5.13 -0.01
CA ALA A 183 9.04 -6.52 -0.47
C ALA A 183 7.85 -7.37 0.00
N MET A 184 7.18 -6.94 1.07
CA MET A 184 6.06 -7.65 1.70
C MET A 184 4.94 -8.08 0.72
N PRO A 185 4.47 -7.27 -0.25
CA PRO A 185 3.42 -7.69 -1.16
C PRO A 185 3.80 -8.93 -1.97
N PHE A 186 5.07 -9.07 -2.37
CA PHE A 186 5.55 -10.25 -3.08
C PHE A 186 5.43 -11.50 -2.20
N TYR A 187 5.95 -11.44 -0.97
CA TYR A 187 5.94 -12.57 -0.04
C TYR A 187 4.51 -12.95 0.38
N VAL A 188 3.65 -11.97 0.67
CA VAL A 188 2.24 -12.22 1.02
C VAL A 188 1.49 -12.83 -0.17
N ASN A 189 1.69 -12.32 -1.39
CA ASN A 189 1.11 -12.94 -2.59
C ASN A 189 1.61 -14.37 -2.80
N CYS A 190 2.91 -14.62 -2.59
CA CYS A 190 3.49 -15.96 -2.71
C CYS A 190 2.90 -16.91 -1.66
N ALA A 191 2.75 -16.48 -0.41
CA ALA A 191 2.24 -17.31 0.70
C ALA A 191 0.73 -17.60 0.58
N PHE A 192 -0.09 -16.60 0.27
CA PHE A 192 -1.55 -16.73 0.38
C PHE A 192 -2.28 -16.91 -0.97
N SER A 193 -1.72 -16.44 -2.09
CA SER A 193 -2.41 -16.51 -3.39
C SER A 193 -1.96 -17.72 -4.21
N THR A 194 -2.83 -18.74 -4.28
CA THR A 194 -2.64 -19.90 -5.17
C THR A 194 -2.55 -19.49 -6.64
N LEU A 195 -3.36 -18.49 -7.04
CA LEU A 195 -3.36 -17.94 -8.38
C LEU A 195 -2.01 -17.29 -8.70
N PHE A 196 -1.48 -16.45 -7.79
CA PHE A 196 -0.17 -15.84 -7.96
C PHE A 196 0.92 -16.90 -8.09
N ARG A 197 0.94 -17.92 -7.23
CA ARG A 197 1.90 -19.02 -7.32
C ARG A 197 1.83 -19.76 -8.66
N LYS A 198 0.63 -20.04 -9.15
CA LYS A 198 0.43 -20.72 -10.44
C LYS A 198 0.96 -19.87 -11.60
N THR A 199 0.54 -18.61 -11.67
CA THR A 199 0.98 -17.67 -12.71
C THR A 199 2.48 -17.41 -12.66
N PHE A 200 3.04 -17.25 -11.46
CA PHE A 200 4.48 -17.06 -11.25
C PHE A 200 5.27 -18.27 -11.73
N ARG A 201 4.87 -19.50 -11.33
CA ARG A 201 5.52 -20.74 -11.81
C ARG A 201 5.45 -20.89 -13.32
N THR A 202 4.30 -20.61 -13.94
CA THR A 202 4.16 -20.67 -15.41
C THR A 202 5.06 -19.66 -16.11
N SER A 203 5.11 -18.42 -15.60
CA SER A 203 5.95 -17.36 -16.16
C SER A 203 7.44 -17.69 -16.03
N MET A 204 7.86 -18.19 -14.87
CA MET A 204 9.23 -18.65 -14.64
C MET A 204 9.63 -19.81 -15.56
N LYS A 205 8.76 -20.81 -15.72
CA LYS A 205 9.01 -21.93 -16.66
C LYS A 205 9.16 -21.43 -18.10
N SER A 206 8.32 -20.49 -18.52
CA SER A 206 8.39 -19.90 -19.87
C SER A 206 9.70 -19.12 -20.08
N LEU A 207 10.13 -18.34 -19.09
CA LEU A 207 11.41 -17.62 -19.15
C LEU A 207 12.59 -18.58 -19.23
N ILE A 208 12.62 -19.61 -18.38
CA ILE A 208 13.70 -20.62 -18.38
C ILE A 208 13.76 -21.34 -19.75
N SER A 209 12.62 -21.76 -20.29
CA SER A 209 12.55 -22.40 -21.61
C SER A 209 13.07 -21.48 -22.72
N ARG A 210 12.74 -20.18 -22.70
CA ARG A 210 13.27 -19.21 -23.66
C ARG A 210 14.78 -19.03 -23.54
N CYS A 211 15.32 -18.97 -22.32
CA CYS A 211 16.77 -18.91 -22.11
C CYS A 211 17.47 -20.16 -22.63
N PHE A 212 16.91 -21.36 -22.41
CA PHE A 212 17.46 -22.60 -22.95
C PHE A 212 17.47 -22.62 -24.48
N HIS A 213 16.40 -22.17 -25.14
CA HIS A 213 16.37 -22.08 -26.60
C HIS A 213 17.39 -21.08 -27.17
N LEU A 214 17.63 -19.95 -26.49
CA LEU A 214 18.64 -18.99 -26.91
C LEU A 214 20.07 -19.54 -26.77
N CYS A 215 20.33 -20.36 -25.74
CA CYS A 215 21.64 -21.00 -25.57
C CYS A 215 21.91 -22.13 -26.57
N GLN A 216 20.89 -22.72 -27.19
CA GLN A 216 21.05 -23.83 -28.14
C GLN A 216 21.30 -23.36 -29.59
N ASN A 217 21.01 -22.09 -29.88
CA ASN A 217 21.15 -21.49 -31.21
C ASN A 217 22.46 -20.69 -31.41
N ASN A 218 23.35 -20.69 -30.41
CA ASN A 218 24.70 -20.14 -30.48
C ASN A 218 25.72 -21.28 -30.42
#